data_AF-A0A7L4RA15-F1
#
_entry.id   AF-A0A7L4RA15-F1
#
_cell.length_a   1.000
_cell.length_b   1.000
_cell.length_c   1.000
_cell.angle_alpha   90.00
_cell.angle_beta   90.00
_cell.angle_gamma   90.00
#
_symmetry.space_group_name_H-M   'P 1'
#
loop_
_entity.id
_entity.type
_entity.pdbx_description
1 polymer ?
#
loop_
_entity_poly.entity_id
_entity_poly.type
_entity_poly.pdbx_seq_one_letter_code
_entity_poly.pdbx_strand_id
1 'polypeptide(L)'
;MSFRRSPIICILGHVDHGKTTFLDAVRGTTVAKKEAGGITQMIGASYVPKKEIDALAKDLSQKMKLQMSIPGLLFIDTPGHEAFTNLRDRGGSLADLAILMVDINQGFQPQTIESIKILKQYKTPFVIAANKVDALSGWRSNKTTSFLESLALQPQHVQERFDEKIYGLMGKISEYGFDSERFDKVRDFSKQIAIIPISAKTKEGLSEILVLIGGLSQKFLGERLDIDERGRGKGTIIEVKEEKGLGTTLDVIIYDGVMRKNDEIAFMSANGIRRTKIRGLLEPNLGGGEKFTFLDEVAAAAGVKIYAPDLDGAIPGSPLEVIEDFERDSAEIEAQFKSVIFQKSNEAGVVLRAESLGSVEALLRLLKDAGIPVKDAAVGNITRKDVMAASVGGEEDRFLKVVLGFNVKVLDEAWEESRGANIQIIYSDIIYRLVDDYRDWVKNEKERIKKEAIEKTTWPGRIKILDGYVFRASKPAIFGVTVLAGRVRKGYRLMNSAGEVVGEIREIQKEKEKIEEAGAGDQLAISCDGVMMGKNANVGDVLYTYMTLDEIRRWETRLTMLNEDEKALFAQIRRMLTISF
;
A
#
# COMPACT_ATOMS: atom_id res chain seq x y z
N MET A 1 4.17 22.95 -36.17
CA MET A 1 4.54 21.67 -36.79
C MET A 1 4.47 20.65 -35.66
N SER A 2 4.12 19.40 -35.95
CA SER A 2 4.12 18.36 -34.92
C SER A 2 5.46 17.61 -34.95
N PHE A 3 6.06 17.36 -33.78
CA PHE A 3 7.26 16.53 -33.65
C PHE A 3 6.98 15.35 -32.72
N ARG A 4 7.71 14.23 -32.92
CA ARG A 4 7.66 13.11 -31.97
C ARG A 4 8.61 13.36 -30.82
N ARG A 5 8.08 13.45 -29.61
CA ARG A 5 8.93 13.44 -28.42
C ARG A 5 9.44 12.04 -28.10
N SER A 6 10.42 11.99 -27.22
CA SER A 6 10.87 10.73 -26.65
C SER A 6 9.81 10.15 -25.71
N PRO A 7 9.61 8.82 -25.71
CA PRO A 7 8.81 8.17 -24.69
C PRO A 7 9.49 8.34 -23.33
N ILE A 8 8.66 8.58 -22.34
CA ILE A 8 9.04 8.66 -20.94
C ILE A 8 8.88 7.25 -20.35
N ILE A 9 9.97 6.71 -19.83
CA ILE A 9 10.05 5.32 -19.37
C ILE A 9 10.31 5.33 -17.87
N CYS A 10 9.43 4.69 -17.11
CA CYS A 10 9.64 4.50 -15.68
C CYS A 10 10.32 3.14 -15.42
N ILE A 11 11.23 3.09 -14.43
CA ILE A 11 11.86 1.85 -13.99
C ILE A 11 11.34 1.49 -12.61
N LEU A 12 10.73 0.32 -12.53
CA LEU A 12 10.09 -0.23 -11.34
C LEU A 12 10.82 -1.47 -10.87
N GLY A 13 10.62 -1.88 -9.63
CA GLY A 13 11.19 -3.12 -9.09
C GLY A 13 11.64 -2.99 -7.65
N HIS A 14 11.94 -4.13 -7.02
CA HIS A 14 12.34 -4.16 -5.62
C HIS A 14 13.68 -3.44 -5.36
N VAL A 15 13.92 -3.11 -4.10
CA VAL A 15 15.26 -2.71 -3.60
C VAL A 15 16.28 -3.75 -4.06
N ASP A 16 17.45 -3.26 -4.48
CA ASP A 16 18.57 -4.07 -4.96
C ASP A 16 18.34 -4.94 -6.21
N HIS A 17 17.20 -4.84 -6.90
CA HIS A 17 17.02 -5.49 -8.21
C HIS A 17 17.82 -4.81 -9.35
N GLY A 18 18.55 -3.72 -9.04
CA GLY A 18 19.53 -3.10 -9.96
C GLY A 18 18.97 -2.00 -10.87
N LYS A 19 17.93 -1.27 -10.42
CA LYS A 19 17.37 -0.10 -11.13
C LYS A 19 18.43 0.97 -11.42
N THR A 20 19.12 1.44 -10.36
CA THR A 20 20.18 2.45 -10.47
C THR A 20 21.36 1.93 -11.29
N THR A 21 21.78 0.68 -11.06
CA THR A 21 22.86 0.06 -11.84
C THR A 21 22.53 -0.01 -13.33
N PHE A 22 21.28 -0.29 -13.70
CA PHE A 22 20.85 -0.27 -15.09
C PHE A 22 20.94 1.13 -15.70
N LEU A 23 20.43 2.14 -15.00
CA LEU A 23 20.54 3.53 -15.46
C LEU A 23 22.00 3.95 -15.62
N ASP A 24 22.86 3.59 -14.67
CA ASP A 24 24.30 3.85 -14.75
C ASP A 24 24.98 3.08 -15.88
N ALA A 25 24.51 1.87 -16.21
CA ALA A 25 25.04 1.09 -17.32
C ALA A 25 24.65 1.68 -18.67
N VAL A 26 23.40 2.14 -18.80
CA VAL A 26 22.90 2.87 -19.97
C VAL A 26 23.64 4.21 -20.09
N ARG A 27 23.91 4.92 -18.99
CA ARG A 27 24.77 6.12 -18.93
C ARG A 27 26.21 5.82 -19.38
N GLY A 28 26.89 4.93 -18.66
CA GLY A 28 28.33 4.66 -18.75
C GLY A 28 28.78 3.81 -19.95
N THR A 29 27.87 3.22 -20.72
CA THR A 29 28.18 2.69 -22.06
C THR A 29 28.52 3.80 -23.06
N THR A 30 28.07 5.01 -22.76
CA THR A 30 28.09 6.17 -23.66
C THR A 30 29.15 7.20 -23.26
N VAL A 31 29.56 7.20 -21.98
CA VAL A 31 30.51 8.16 -21.38
C VAL A 31 31.98 7.90 -21.77
N ALA A 32 32.28 6.84 -22.52
CA ALA A 32 33.65 6.50 -22.92
C ALA A 32 34.30 7.46 -23.95
N LYS A 33 33.61 8.54 -24.36
CA LYS A 33 34.24 9.68 -25.04
C LYS A 33 33.85 10.98 -24.32
N LYS A 34 34.87 11.64 -23.76
CA LYS A 34 34.84 12.97 -23.14
C LYS A 34 33.99 13.95 -23.94
N GLU A 35 32.98 14.51 -23.25
CA GLU A 35 32.23 15.76 -23.50
C GLU A 35 31.60 16.02 -24.89
N ALA A 36 30.42 16.65 -24.83
CA ALA A 36 29.49 17.00 -25.92
C ALA A 36 28.66 15.82 -26.50
N GLY A 37 27.67 15.35 -25.73
CA GLY A 37 26.41 14.84 -26.30
C GLY A 37 26.19 13.33 -26.28
N GLY A 38 26.55 12.62 -25.20
CA GLY A 38 26.22 11.21 -25.02
C GLY A 38 24.84 10.99 -24.38
N ILE A 39 24.71 11.24 -23.09
CA ILE A 39 23.45 11.12 -22.33
C ILE A 39 23.32 12.39 -21.47
N THR A 40 22.20 13.11 -21.59
CA THR A 40 21.94 14.30 -20.78
C THR A 40 21.27 13.85 -19.48
N GLN A 41 21.94 14.09 -18.35
CA GLN A 41 21.27 13.96 -17.06
C GLN A 41 20.34 15.14 -16.88
N MET A 42 19.08 14.84 -16.63
CA MET A 42 18.03 15.80 -16.37
C MET A 42 17.61 15.67 -14.91
N ILE A 43 16.89 16.66 -14.43
CA ILE A 43 16.36 16.63 -13.08
C ILE A 43 15.36 15.48 -12.95
N GLY A 44 15.67 14.49 -12.11
CA GLY A 44 14.84 13.29 -11.91
C GLY A 44 14.75 12.36 -13.13
N ALA A 45 15.57 12.56 -14.17
CA ALA A 45 15.50 11.80 -15.41
C ALA A 45 16.85 11.65 -16.12
N SER A 46 16.93 10.72 -17.06
CA SER A 46 18.10 10.45 -17.89
C SER A 46 17.70 10.29 -19.34
N TYR A 47 18.20 11.19 -20.19
CA TYR A 47 17.89 11.20 -21.61
C TYR A 47 18.93 10.44 -22.43
N VAL A 48 18.50 9.40 -23.14
CA VAL A 48 19.34 8.58 -24.01
C VAL A 48 19.00 8.87 -25.47
N PRO A 49 19.85 9.61 -26.20
CA PRO A 49 19.61 9.95 -27.59
C PRO A 49 19.61 8.73 -28.49
N LYS A 50 18.83 8.80 -29.58
CA LYS A 50 18.78 7.76 -30.61
C LYS A 50 20.16 7.34 -31.11
N LYS A 51 21.09 8.28 -31.32
CA LYS A 51 22.43 7.98 -31.84
C LYS A 51 23.18 6.95 -30.98
N GLU A 52 22.97 7.01 -29.66
CA GLU A 52 23.68 6.15 -28.71
C GLU A 52 23.03 4.78 -28.62
N ILE A 53 21.70 4.72 -28.73
CA ILE A 53 20.97 3.46 -28.86
C ILE A 53 21.37 2.76 -30.17
N ASP A 54 21.44 3.50 -31.28
CA ASP A 54 21.88 2.99 -32.58
C ASP A 54 23.33 2.49 -32.53
N ALA A 55 24.21 3.16 -31.77
CA ALA A 55 25.58 2.72 -31.56
C ALA A 55 25.67 1.43 -30.73
N LEU A 56 24.89 1.34 -29.64
CA LEU A 56 24.87 0.17 -28.74
C LEU A 56 24.25 -1.07 -29.36
N ALA A 57 23.28 -0.86 -30.26
CA ALA A 57 22.53 -1.93 -30.89
C ALA A 57 22.84 -2.09 -32.37
N LYS A 58 23.97 -1.55 -32.86
CA LYS A 58 24.32 -1.56 -34.30
C LYS A 58 24.15 -2.94 -34.95
N ASP A 59 24.67 -3.99 -34.32
CA ASP A 59 24.63 -5.35 -34.86
C ASP A 59 23.20 -5.94 -34.82
N LEU A 60 22.43 -5.63 -33.78
CA LEU A 60 21.05 -6.06 -33.62
C LEU A 60 20.10 -5.33 -34.58
N SER A 61 20.20 -4.01 -34.67
CA SER A 61 19.41 -3.15 -35.55
C SER A 61 19.61 -3.50 -37.02
N GLN A 62 20.84 -3.86 -37.43
CA GLN A 62 21.11 -4.37 -38.78
C GLN A 62 20.45 -5.73 -39.04
N LYS A 63 20.56 -6.67 -38.10
CA LYS A 63 19.94 -8.01 -38.21
C LYS A 63 18.40 -7.93 -38.27
N MET A 64 17.79 -7.05 -37.47
CA MET A 64 16.34 -6.94 -37.34
C MET A 64 15.69 -5.89 -38.27
N LYS A 65 16.49 -5.13 -39.03
CA LYS A 65 16.04 -4.00 -39.89
C LYS A 65 15.15 -3.00 -39.15
N LEU A 66 15.41 -2.78 -37.87
CA LEU A 66 14.66 -1.86 -37.03
C LEU A 66 15.22 -0.44 -37.22
N GLN A 67 14.35 0.50 -37.61
CA GLN A 67 14.67 1.93 -37.64
C GLN A 67 13.85 2.64 -36.57
N MET A 68 14.52 3.34 -35.67
CA MET A 68 13.83 4.21 -34.71
C MET A 68 13.50 5.58 -35.33
N SER A 69 12.25 5.99 -35.31
CA SER A 69 11.78 7.32 -35.68
C SER A 69 11.74 8.31 -34.51
N ILE A 70 11.84 7.83 -33.27
CA ILE A 70 11.85 8.67 -32.06
C ILE A 70 13.24 9.26 -31.80
N PRO A 71 13.32 10.46 -31.18
CA PRO A 71 14.61 11.15 -30.99
C PRO A 71 15.50 10.50 -29.93
N GLY A 72 14.93 9.73 -29.01
CA GLY A 72 15.64 9.05 -27.92
C GLY A 72 14.67 8.39 -26.96
N LEU A 73 15.13 8.11 -25.75
CA LEU A 73 14.37 7.54 -24.64
C LEU A 73 14.62 8.38 -23.38
N LEU A 74 13.57 8.84 -22.68
CA LEU A 74 13.73 9.54 -21.40
C LEU A 74 13.40 8.58 -20.26
N PHE A 75 14.40 8.18 -19.48
CA PHE A 75 14.19 7.34 -18.30
C PHE A 75 13.95 8.21 -17.06
N ILE A 76 12.93 7.90 -16.28
CA ILE A 76 12.71 8.54 -14.97
C ILE A 76 13.59 7.84 -13.93
N ASP A 77 14.42 8.63 -13.23
CA ASP A 77 15.38 8.20 -12.21
C ASP A 77 14.89 8.61 -10.81
N THR A 78 13.64 8.32 -10.50
CA THR A 78 13.07 8.59 -9.18
C THR A 78 13.00 7.29 -8.37
N PRO A 79 13.49 7.28 -7.11
CA PRO A 79 13.50 6.08 -6.29
C PRO A 79 12.09 5.67 -5.82
N GLY A 80 11.89 4.36 -5.64
CA GLY A 80 10.78 3.78 -4.90
C GLY A 80 9.47 3.54 -5.68
N HIS A 81 8.57 2.76 -5.06
CA HIS A 81 7.17 2.63 -5.51
C HIS A 81 6.37 3.92 -5.27
N GLU A 82 6.87 4.79 -4.37
CA GLU A 82 6.31 6.09 -3.98
C GLU A 82 6.33 7.07 -5.15
N ALA A 83 7.48 7.20 -5.82
CA ALA A 83 7.57 8.07 -6.99
C ALA A 83 6.62 7.59 -8.09
N PHE A 84 6.50 6.29 -8.37
CA PHE A 84 5.57 5.81 -9.41
C PHE A 84 4.11 6.15 -9.13
N THR A 85 3.73 6.20 -7.86
CA THR A 85 2.38 6.57 -7.44
C THR A 85 2.13 8.07 -7.66
N ASN A 86 3.13 8.91 -7.38
CA ASN A 86 3.11 10.35 -7.65
C ASN A 86 3.05 10.66 -9.15
N LEU A 87 3.52 9.73 -9.98
CA LEU A 87 3.65 9.88 -11.43
C LEU A 87 2.42 9.37 -12.20
N ARG A 88 1.32 8.98 -11.52
CA ARG A 88 0.11 8.46 -12.18
C ARG A 88 -1.22 9.11 -11.75
N ASP A 89 -1.84 9.72 -12.78
CA ASP A 89 -3.21 10.25 -13.00
C ASP A 89 -3.44 11.72 -12.59
N ARG A 90 -4.11 12.62 -13.36
CA ARG A 90 -4.89 12.57 -14.63
C ARG A 90 -4.43 13.71 -15.57
N GLY A 91 -4.46 13.48 -16.89
CA GLY A 91 -4.13 14.48 -17.95
C GLY A 91 -2.95 14.07 -18.84
N GLY A 92 -2.08 13.19 -18.33
CA GLY A 92 -1.03 12.53 -19.07
C GLY A 92 -0.48 11.37 -18.23
N SER A 93 -0.41 10.16 -18.80
CA SER A 93 0.39 9.09 -18.21
C SER A 93 1.83 9.55 -18.32
N LEU A 94 2.42 10.10 -17.24
CA LEU A 94 3.75 10.70 -17.36
C LEU A 94 4.75 9.71 -17.96
N ALA A 95 4.68 8.44 -17.54
CA ALA A 95 5.38 7.36 -18.21
C ALA A 95 4.51 6.72 -19.30
N ASP A 96 5.00 6.72 -20.54
CA ASP A 96 4.35 6.04 -21.67
C ASP A 96 4.52 4.52 -21.57
N LEU A 97 5.64 4.06 -21.00
CA LEU A 97 6.00 2.65 -20.82
C LEU A 97 6.75 2.44 -19.49
N ALA A 98 6.71 1.23 -18.94
CA ALA A 98 7.50 0.85 -17.77
C ALA A 98 8.44 -0.34 -18.02
N ILE A 99 9.56 -0.36 -17.29
CA ILE A 99 10.44 -1.52 -17.14
C ILE A 99 10.26 -2.05 -15.71
N LEU A 100 9.77 -3.28 -15.58
CA LEU A 100 9.74 -3.98 -14.30
C LEU A 100 11.06 -4.75 -14.12
N MET A 101 11.96 -4.20 -13.31
CA MET A 101 13.26 -4.76 -12.97
C MET A 101 13.12 -5.88 -11.94
N VAL A 102 13.59 -7.08 -12.30
CA VAL A 102 13.51 -8.28 -11.47
C VAL A 102 14.89 -8.93 -11.42
N ASP A 103 15.44 -9.12 -10.21
CA ASP A 103 16.62 -9.98 -10.06
C ASP A 103 16.22 -11.43 -10.38
N ILE A 104 16.80 -11.99 -11.44
CA ILE A 104 16.48 -13.35 -11.92
C ILE A 104 16.73 -14.42 -10.85
N ASN A 105 17.63 -14.16 -9.89
CA ASN A 105 17.97 -15.12 -8.84
C ASN A 105 16.94 -15.11 -7.72
N GLN A 106 16.41 -13.93 -7.37
CA GLN A 106 15.45 -13.72 -6.28
C GLN A 106 13.99 -13.87 -6.74
N GLY A 107 13.70 -13.63 -8.02
CA GLY A 107 12.33 -13.63 -8.53
C GLY A 107 11.50 -12.45 -8.02
N PHE A 108 10.18 -12.64 -7.94
CA PHE A 108 9.26 -11.57 -7.53
C PHE A 108 9.29 -11.37 -6.02
N GLN A 109 9.55 -10.13 -5.61
CA GLN A 109 9.56 -9.67 -4.22
C GLN A 109 8.32 -8.79 -3.93
N PRO A 110 7.98 -8.48 -2.67
CA PRO A 110 6.75 -7.76 -2.31
C PRO A 110 6.51 -6.46 -3.10
N GLN A 111 7.57 -5.68 -3.26
CA GLN A 111 7.61 -4.46 -4.07
C GLN A 111 7.38 -4.74 -5.57
N THR A 112 7.96 -5.82 -6.11
CA THR A 112 7.70 -6.22 -7.52
C THR A 112 6.21 -6.49 -7.73
N ILE A 113 5.58 -7.19 -6.78
CA ILE A 113 4.15 -7.51 -6.79
C ILE A 113 3.30 -6.23 -6.71
N GLU A 114 3.67 -5.30 -5.84
CA GLU A 114 3.06 -3.97 -5.74
C GLU A 114 3.12 -3.22 -7.09
N SER A 115 4.28 -3.16 -7.74
CA SER A 115 4.41 -2.56 -9.07
C SER A 115 3.51 -3.23 -10.10
N ILE A 116 3.41 -4.57 -10.12
CA ILE A 116 2.54 -5.28 -11.07
C ILE A 116 1.07 -4.87 -10.87
N LYS A 117 0.61 -4.78 -9.61
CA LYS A 117 -0.75 -4.34 -9.30
C LYS A 117 -1.01 -2.91 -9.76
N ILE A 118 -0.07 -1.99 -9.53
CA ILE A 118 -0.19 -0.59 -9.98
C ILE A 118 -0.19 -0.53 -11.51
N LEU A 119 0.75 -1.22 -12.18
CA LEU A 119 0.83 -1.29 -13.64
C LEU A 119 -0.48 -1.79 -14.26
N LYS A 120 -1.07 -2.83 -13.68
CA LYS A 120 -2.37 -3.40 -14.09
C LYS A 120 -3.52 -2.40 -13.86
N GLN A 121 -3.59 -1.81 -12.67
CA GLN A 121 -4.62 -0.88 -12.26
C GLN A 121 -4.74 0.33 -13.20
N TYR A 122 -3.60 0.85 -13.65
CA TYR A 122 -3.53 2.00 -14.56
C TYR A 122 -3.26 1.63 -16.02
N LYS A 123 -3.35 0.34 -16.39
CA LYS A 123 -3.20 -0.15 -17.77
C LYS A 123 -1.93 0.36 -18.46
N THR A 124 -0.82 0.29 -17.73
CA THR A 124 0.50 0.73 -18.21
C THR A 124 1.09 -0.35 -19.10
N PRO A 125 1.53 -0.06 -20.33
CA PRO A 125 2.36 -0.98 -21.09
C PRO A 125 3.72 -1.16 -20.38
N PHE A 126 4.19 -2.40 -20.23
CA PHE A 126 5.49 -2.65 -19.60
C PHE A 126 6.17 -3.90 -20.14
N VAL A 127 7.49 -3.96 -19.92
CA VAL A 127 8.34 -5.13 -20.14
C VAL A 127 8.98 -5.55 -18.82
N ILE A 128 9.42 -6.81 -18.71
CA ILE A 128 10.17 -7.30 -17.55
C ILE A 128 11.64 -7.37 -17.92
N ALA A 129 12.50 -6.69 -17.15
CA ALA A 129 13.94 -6.84 -17.24
C ALA A 129 14.41 -7.87 -16.20
N ALA A 130 14.75 -9.08 -16.65
CA ALA A 130 15.31 -10.13 -15.78
C ALA A 130 16.82 -9.89 -15.59
N ASN A 131 17.14 -9.08 -14.59
CA ASN A 131 18.48 -8.57 -14.31
C ASN A 131 19.35 -9.57 -13.54
N LYS A 132 20.66 -9.30 -13.50
CA LYS A 132 21.71 -10.06 -12.82
C LYS A 132 21.89 -11.49 -13.34
N VAL A 133 21.78 -11.67 -14.67
CA VAL A 133 22.15 -12.95 -15.30
C VAL A 133 23.61 -13.33 -15.03
N ASP A 134 24.49 -12.33 -14.85
CA ASP A 134 25.90 -12.53 -14.49
C ASP A 134 26.10 -13.21 -13.13
N ALA A 135 25.09 -13.15 -12.25
CA ALA A 135 25.14 -13.77 -10.93
C ALA A 135 24.61 -15.21 -10.91
N LEU A 136 24.14 -15.74 -12.04
CA LEU A 136 23.77 -17.15 -12.13
C LEU A 136 25.02 -18.02 -11.91
N SER A 137 24.90 -19.01 -11.03
CA SER A 137 26.03 -19.90 -10.74
C SER A 137 26.49 -20.61 -12.03
N GLY A 138 27.79 -20.49 -12.33
CA GLY A 138 28.39 -21.02 -13.55
C GLY A 138 28.39 -20.07 -14.75
N TRP A 139 27.71 -18.92 -14.67
CA TRP A 139 27.68 -17.93 -15.76
C TRP A 139 29.08 -17.39 -16.07
N ARG A 140 29.39 -17.29 -17.35
CA ARG A 140 30.64 -16.74 -17.88
C ARG A 140 30.32 -15.46 -18.62
N SER A 141 30.55 -14.31 -17.97
CA SER A 141 30.28 -13.00 -18.57
C SER A 141 31.14 -12.75 -19.79
N ASN A 142 30.51 -12.25 -20.85
CA ASN A 142 31.16 -11.93 -22.12
C ASN A 142 31.17 -10.42 -22.36
N LYS A 143 32.14 -9.93 -23.15
CA LYS A 143 32.19 -8.50 -23.55
C LYS A 143 31.27 -8.22 -24.73
N THR A 144 29.98 -8.56 -24.61
CA THR A 144 28.94 -8.27 -25.60
C THR A 144 27.79 -7.52 -24.95
N THR A 145 27.11 -6.67 -25.71
CA THR A 145 25.86 -6.04 -25.30
C THR A 145 24.64 -6.89 -25.65
N SER A 146 24.83 -7.99 -26.39
CA SER A 146 23.76 -8.92 -26.77
C SER A 146 23.61 -10.06 -25.77
N PHE A 147 22.38 -10.24 -25.29
CA PHE A 147 22.06 -11.39 -24.45
C PHE A 147 22.14 -12.72 -25.22
N LEU A 148 21.62 -12.77 -26.46
CA LEU A 148 21.58 -14.01 -27.23
C LEU A 148 22.97 -14.55 -27.54
N GLU A 149 23.90 -13.66 -27.87
CA GLU A 149 25.31 -14.02 -28.10
C GLU A 149 25.95 -14.55 -26.81
N SER A 150 25.68 -13.91 -25.67
CA SER A 150 26.22 -14.40 -24.40
C SER A 150 25.63 -15.75 -23.98
N LEU A 151 24.32 -15.94 -24.15
CA LEU A 151 23.64 -17.20 -23.82
C LEU A 151 24.19 -18.37 -24.63
N ALA A 152 24.44 -18.17 -25.93
CA ALA A 152 24.98 -19.19 -26.83
C ALA A 152 26.38 -19.68 -26.42
N LEU A 153 27.15 -18.87 -25.70
CA LEU A 153 28.48 -19.21 -25.19
C LEU A 153 28.47 -19.90 -23.83
N GLN A 154 27.31 -19.99 -23.16
CA GLN A 154 27.22 -20.61 -21.85
C GLN A 154 27.23 -22.14 -21.95
N PRO A 155 27.80 -22.85 -20.95
CA PRO A 155 27.64 -24.30 -20.83
C PRO A 155 26.16 -24.71 -20.76
N GLN A 156 25.82 -25.90 -21.28
CA GLN A 156 24.43 -26.38 -21.33
C GLN A 156 23.72 -26.33 -19.96
N HIS A 157 24.37 -26.79 -18.89
CA HIS A 157 23.79 -26.77 -17.54
C HIS A 157 23.48 -25.36 -17.02
N VAL A 158 24.20 -24.33 -17.49
CA VAL A 158 23.92 -22.92 -17.16
C VAL A 158 22.74 -22.41 -17.96
N GLN A 159 22.63 -22.79 -19.24
CA GLN A 159 21.47 -22.47 -20.09
C GLN A 159 20.18 -23.08 -19.52
N GLU A 160 20.22 -24.35 -19.11
CA GLU A 160 19.08 -25.04 -18.48
C GLU A 160 18.63 -24.33 -17.19
N ARG A 161 19.60 -23.97 -16.32
CA ARG A 161 19.32 -23.20 -15.10
C ARG A 161 18.73 -21.82 -15.40
N PHE A 162 19.23 -21.15 -16.43
CA PHE A 162 18.68 -19.88 -16.88
C PHE A 162 17.23 -20.04 -17.33
N ASP A 163 16.94 -21.05 -18.15
CA ASP A 163 15.58 -21.32 -18.63
C ASP A 163 14.62 -21.65 -17.48
N GLU A 164 15.05 -22.45 -16.49
CA GLU A 164 14.27 -22.71 -15.25
C GLU A 164 13.87 -21.41 -14.55
N LYS A 165 14.81 -20.46 -14.42
CA LYS A 165 14.52 -19.16 -13.79
C LYS A 165 13.53 -18.33 -14.62
N ILE A 166 13.66 -18.30 -15.94
CA ILE A 166 12.73 -17.61 -16.83
C ILE A 166 11.32 -18.22 -16.72
N TYR A 167 11.20 -19.54 -16.77
CA TYR A 167 9.91 -20.22 -16.59
C TYR A 167 9.31 -19.93 -15.22
N GLY A 168 10.12 -19.82 -14.17
CA GLY A 168 9.66 -19.38 -12.84
C GLY A 168 9.05 -17.97 -12.86
N LEU A 169 9.69 -17.01 -13.55
CA LEU A 169 9.14 -15.66 -13.73
C LEU A 169 7.83 -15.67 -14.53
N MET A 170 7.76 -16.45 -15.61
CA MET A 170 6.56 -16.62 -16.44
C MET A 170 5.39 -17.20 -15.64
N GLY A 171 5.65 -18.25 -14.86
CA GLY A 171 4.66 -18.84 -13.96
C GLY A 171 4.12 -17.81 -12.97
N LYS A 172 5.03 -17.05 -12.33
CA LYS A 172 4.65 -16.04 -11.34
C LYS A 172 3.84 -14.89 -11.91
N ILE A 173 4.20 -14.34 -13.08
CA ILE A 173 3.44 -13.22 -13.67
C ILE A 173 2.05 -13.67 -14.17
N SER A 174 1.90 -14.94 -14.54
CA SER A 174 0.61 -15.52 -14.93
C SER A 174 -0.41 -15.55 -13.78
N GLU A 175 0.03 -15.69 -12.53
CA GLU A 175 -0.83 -15.59 -11.33
C GLU A 175 -1.52 -14.22 -11.24
N TYR A 176 -0.93 -13.18 -11.86
CA TYR A 176 -1.49 -11.82 -11.93
C TYR A 176 -2.28 -11.56 -13.22
N GLY A 177 -2.51 -12.59 -14.03
CA GLY A 177 -3.33 -12.54 -15.24
C GLY A 177 -2.65 -11.92 -16.46
N PHE A 178 -1.31 -12.02 -16.53
CA PHE A 178 -0.57 -11.62 -17.73
C PHE A 178 0.05 -12.83 -18.39
N ASP A 179 -0.07 -12.90 -19.71
CA ASP A 179 0.74 -13.82 -20.52
C ASP A 179 2.13 -13.20 -20.75
N SER A 180 3.17 -14.02 -20.78
CA SER A 180 4.55 -13.55 -20.92
C SER A 180 5.42 -14.57 -21.63
N GLU A 181 6.48 -14.11 -22.28
CA GLU A 181 7.44 -14.96 -22.97
C GLU A 181 8.81 -14.26 -23.03
N ARG A 182 9.89 -15.02 -23.20
CA ARG A 182 11.22 -14.43 -23.45
C ARG A 182 11.17 -13.60 -24.73
N PHE A 183 11.79 -12.44 -24.74
CA PHE A 183 11.61 -11.42 -25.80
C PHE A 183 11.79 -11.95 -27.24
N ASP A 184 12.69 -12.92 -27.44
CA ASP A 184 12.99 -13.56 -28.75
C ASP A 184 11.95 -14.61 -29.18
N LYS A 185 11.06 -15.02 -28.28
CA LYS A 185 10.00 -16.03 -28.52
C LYS A 185 8.59 -15.40 -28.52
N VAL A 186 8.46 -14.11 -28.23
CA VAL A 186 7.17 -13.40 -28.25
C VAL A 186 6.57 -13.43 -29.65
N ARG A 187 5.31 -13.85 -29.76
CA ARG A 187 4.56 -13.87 -31.03
C ARG A 187 3.74 -12.60 -31.24
N ASP A 188 3.16 -12.09 -30.16
CA ASP A 188 2.30 -10.91 -30.17
C ASP A 188 2.57 -10.00 -28.97
N PHE A 189 3.36 -8.95 -29.20
CA PHE A 189 3.69 -7.94 -28.19
C PHE A 189 2.49 -7.11 -27.70
N SER A 190 1.31 -7.23 -28.31
CA SER A 190 0.08 -6.60 -27.79
C SER A 190 -0.62 -7.44 -26.71
N LYS A 191 -0.28 -8.73 -26.61
CA LYS A 191 -0.91 -9.69 -25.68
C LYS A 191 0.06 -10.26 -24.66
N GLN A 192 1.34 -10.36 -25.02
CA GLN A 192 2.37 -11.01 -24.20
C GLN A 192 3.38 -9.98 -23.69
N ILE A 193 3.68 -10.05 -22.40
CA ILE A 193 4.77 -9.29 -21.79
C ILE A 193 6.10 -9.91 -22.22
N ALA A 194 6.99 -9.09 -22.76
CA ALA A 194 8.35 -9.51 -23.06
C ALA A 194 9.21 -9.55 -21.80
N ILE A 195 9.82 -10.71 -21.52
CA ILE A 195 10.87 -10.87 -20.52
C ILE A 195 12.22 -10.75 -21.23
N ILE A 196 13.00 -9.73 -20.86
CA ILE A 196 14.27 -9.36 -21.47
C ILE A 196 15.37 -9.62 -20.44
N PRO A 197 16.17 -10.68 -20.62
CA PRO A 197 17.27 -10.96 -19.72
C PRO A 197 18.41 -9.97 -19.90
N ILE A 198 18.91 -9.43 -18.80
CA ILE A 198 20.00 -8.45 -18.81
C ILE A 198 20.99 -8.69 -17.67
N SER A 199 22.19 -8.16 -17.82
CA SER A 199 23.04 -7.77 -16.71
C SER A 199 23.38 -6.31 -16.84
N ALA A 200 22.84 -5.51 -15.93
CA ALA A 200 23.24 -4.11 -15.80
C ALA A 200 24.76 -3.97 -15.51
N LYS A 201 25.35 -4.94 -14.80
CA LYS A 201 26.76 -4.90 -14.39
C LYS A 201 27.71 -5.15 -15.56
N THR A 202 27.44 -6.18 -16.36
CA THR A 202 28.30 -6.60 -17.47
C THR A 202 27.84 -6.07 -18.82
N LYS A 203 26.68 -5.41 -18.85
CA LYS A 203 26.05 -4.77 -20.03
C LYS A 203 25.45 -5.75 -21.03
N GLU A 204 25.45 -7.04 -20.72
CA GLU A 204 24.81 -8.10 -21.52
C GLU A 204 23.29 -7.85 -21.57
N GLY A 205 22.68 -7.85 -22.76
CA GLY A 205 21.24 -7.63 -22.95
C GLY A 205 20.81 -6.16 -23.06
N LEU A 206 21.72 -5.20 -22.88
CA LEU A 206 21.38 -3.77 -22.99
C LEU A 206 20.98 -3.37 -24.42
N SER A 207 21.51 -4.06 -25.43
CA SER A 207 21.15 -3.76 -26.83
C SER A 207 19.69 -4.12 -27.11
N GLU A 208 19.24 -5.28 -26.64
CA GLU A 208 17.90 -5.80 -26.85
C GLU A 208 16.85 -4.98 -26.10
N ILE A 209 17.10 -4.62 -24.84
CA ILE A 209 16.13 -3.86 -24.05
C ILE A 209 15.89 -2.46 -24.61
N LEU A 210 16.94 -1.73 -25.00
CA LEU A 210 16.81 -0.38 -25.55
C LEU A 210 16.10 -0.38 -26.91
N VAL A 211 16.46 -1.31 -27.79
CA VAL A 211 15.80 -1.44 -29.11
C VAL A 211 14.36 -1.89 -28.96
N LEU A 212 14.07 -2.87 -28.10
CA LEU A 212 12.73 -3.37 -27.93
C LEU A 212 11.81 -2.29 -27.36
N ILE A 213 12.26 -1.56 -26.33
CA ILE A 213 11.48 -0.46 -25.76
C ILE A 213 11.26 0.65 -26.79
N GLY A 214 12.29 1.04 -27.54
CA GLY A 214 12.15 2.02 -28.61
C GLY A 214 11.16 1.59 -29.69
N GLY A 215 11.22 0.33 -30.10
CA GLY A 215 10.31 -0.27 -31.09
C GLY A 215 8.86 -0.38 -30.60
N LEU A 216 8.66 -0.84 -29.37
CA LEU A 216 7.33 -0.92 -28.74
C LEU A 216 6.70 0.46 -28.59
N SER A 217 7.49 1.45 -28.16
CA SER A 217 7.03 2.83 -27.99
C SER A 217 6.53 3.41 -29.32
N GLN A 218 7.30 3.25 -30.39
CA GLN A 218 6.89 3.74 -31.71
C GLN A 218 5.66 3.02 -32.27
N LYS A 219 5.60 1.70 -32.10
CA LYS A 219 4.53 0.88 -32.67
C LYS A 219 3.19 1.12 -31.97
N PHE A 220 3.19 1.29 -30.65
CA PHE A 220 1.97 1.30 -29.85
C PHE A 220 1.62 2.68 -29.27
N LEU A 221 2.56 3.63 -29.24
CA LEU A 221 2.38 4.93 -28.58
C LEU A 221 2.55 6.12 -29.54
N GLY A 222 2.71 5.87 -30.85
CA GLY A 222 3.00 6.92 -31.85
C GLY A 222 2.13 8.17 -31.73
N GLU A 223 0.81 8.03 -31.68
CA GLU A 223 -0.13 9.17 -31.55
C GLU A 223 0.01 9.93 -30.22
N ARG A 224 0.39 9.26 -29.13
CA ARG A 224 0.64 9.89 -27.81
C ARG A 224 1.98 10.63 -27.74
N LEU A 225 2.90 10.32 -28.64
CA LEU A 225 4.23 10.92 -28.69
C LEU A 225 4.30 12.12 -29.65
N ASP A 226 3.28 12.32 -30.49
CA ASP A 226 3.19 13.48 -31.39
C ASP A 226 2.77 14.73 -30.59
N ILE A 227 3.62 15.75 -30.59
CA ILE A 227 3.44 17.01 -29.85
C ILE A 227 3.40 18.19 -30.79
N ASP A 228 2.52 19.16 -30.51
CA ASP A 228 2.54 20.46 -31.18
C ASP A 228 3.65 21.35 -30.60
N GLU A 229 4.60 21.76 -31.44
CA GLU A 229 5.68 22.70 -31.07
C GLU A 229 5.17 24.07 -30.61
N ARG A 230 3.92 24.41 -30.95
CA ARG A 230 3.25 25.64 -30.48
C ARG A 230 2.39 25.41 -29.25
N GLY A 231 2.29 24.17 -28.78
CA GLY A 231 1.54 23.79 -27.59
C GLY A 231 2.14 24.40 -26.33
N ARG A 232 1.26 24.78 -25.40
CA ARG A 232 1.64 25.25 -24.06
C ARG A 232 2.28 24.11 -23.29
N GLY A 233 3.38 24.39 -22.61
CA GLY A 233 4.08 23.39 -21.79
C GLY A 233 3.18 22.83 -20.70
N LYS A 234 3.04 21.50 -20.67
CA LYS A 234 2.39 20.76 -19.59
C LYS A 234 3.39 19.82 -18.94
N GLY A 235 3.36 19.78 -17.62
CA GLY A 235 4.26 18.95 -16.83
C GLY A 235 3.63 18.51 -15.51
N THR A 236 4.40 17.71 -14.78
CA THR A 236 4.05 17.24 -13.44
C THR A 236 5.19 17.55 -12.49
N ILE A 237 4.86 18.12 -11.33
CA ILE A 237 5.83 18.34 -10.26
C ILE A 237 6.24 16.98 -9.69
N ILE A 238 7.51 16.67 -9.74
CA ILE A 238 8.09 15.43 -9.21
C ILE A 238 8.50 15.65 -7.76
N GLU A 239 9.27 16.70 -7.52
CA GLU A 239 9.82 17.03 -6.21
C GLU A 239 9.83 18.54 -6.00
N VAL A 240 9.71 18.94 -4.74
CA VAL A 240 9.85 20.33 -4.29
C VAL A 240 11.11 20.38 -3.44
N LYS A 241 12.07 21.24 -3.80
CA LYS A 241 13.39 21.31 -3.16
C LYS A 241 13.79 22.73 -2.85
N GLU A 242 14.35 22.92 -1.66
CA GLU A 242 15.09 24.12 -1.30
C GLU A 242 16.49 24.08 -1.93
N GLU A 243 16.81 25.06 -2.77
CA GLU A 243 18.10 25.17 -3.42
C GLU A 243 18.82 26.45 -2.97
N LYS A 244 20.09 26.30 -2.57
CA LYS A 244 20.86 27.40 -1.98
C LYS A 244 21.03 28.53 -3.00
N GLY A 245 20.52 29.72 -2.67
CA GLY A 245 20.56 30.91 -3.54
C GLY A 245 19.39 31.04 -4.50
N LEU A 246 18.57 29.99 -4.68
CA LEU A 246 17.34 30.02 -5.48
C LEU A 246 16.07 29.90 -4.62
N GLY A 247 16.18 29.45 -3.37
CA GLY A 247 15.02 29.16 -2.50
C GLY A 247 14.27 27.92 -2.99
N THR A 248 12.95 27.89 -2.79
CA THR A 248 12.08 26.82 -3.26
C THR A 248 12.11 26.69 -4.78
N THR A 249 12.42 25.49 -5.26
CA THR A 249 12.45 25.11 -6.68
C THR A 249 11.60 23.87 -6.91
N LEU A 250 11.12 23.70 -8.14
CA LEU A 250 10.35 22.53 -8.55
C LEU A 250 11.17 21.68 -9.52
N ASP A 251 11.23 20.39 -9.27
CA ASP A 251 11.72 19.40 -10.21
C ASP A 251 10.52 18.89 -11.01
N VAL A 252 10.48 19.12 -12.32
CA VAL A 252 9.29 18.93 -13.17
C VAL A 252 9.65 18.07 -14.38
N ILE A 253 8.78 17.11 -14.72
CA ILE A 253 8.84 16.46 -16.03
C ILE A 253 7.80 17.11 -16.94
N ILE A 254 8.28 17.68 -18.03
CA ILE A 254 7.45 18.22 -19.11
C ILE A 254 7.12 17.07 -20.06
N TYR A 255 5.83 16.80 -20.27
CA TYR A 255 5.35 15.70 -21.09
C TYR A 255 4.57 16.16 -22.34
N ASP A 256 4.17 17.44 -22.39
CA ASP A 256 3.55 18.04 -23.57
C ASP A 256 4.00 19.49 -23.77
N GLY A 257 3.96 19.96 -25.02
CA GLY A 257 4.25 21.33 -25.43
C GLY A 257 5.68 21.80 -25.14
N VAL A 258 5.83 23.12 -25.08
CA VAL A 258 7.10 23.82 -24.82
C VAL A 258 6.92 24.81 -23.68
N MET A 259 7.88 24.82 -22.76
CA MET A 259 7.94 25.75 -21.64
C MET A 259 9.12 26.70 -21.82
N ARG A 260 8.91 27.99 -21.58
CA ARG A 260 9.90 29.04 -21.80
C ARG A 260 10.13 29.85 -20.54
N LYS A 261 11.32 30.43 -20.46
CA LYS A 261 11.60 31.47 -19.47
C LYS A 261 10.60 32.61 -19.65
N ASN A 262 10.09 33.14 -18.54
CA ASN A 262 9.03 34.15 -18.47
C ASN A 262 7.61 33.66 -18.76
N ASP A 263 7.38 32.38 -19.04
CA ASP A 263 6.01 31.87 -19.06
C ASP A 263 5.37 31.99 -17.67
N GLU A 264 4.06 32.28 -17.65
CA GLU A 264 3.25 32.17 -16.44
C GLU A 264 2.77 30.72 -16.33
N ILE A 265 2.89 30.15 -15.14
CA ILE A 265 2.50 28.77 -14.86
C ILE A 265 1.46 28.72 -13.75
N ALA A 266 0.52 27.78 -13.86
CA ALA A 266 -0.38 27.40 -12.79
C ALA A 266 0.00 26.03 -12.23
N PHE A 267 -0.10 25.89 -10.91
CA PHE A 267 0.16 24.63 -10.20
C PHE A 267 -0.68 24.57 -8.91
N MET A 268 -0.80 23.37 -8.35
CA MET A 268 -1.57 23.17 -7.11
C MET A 268 -0.69 23.37 -5.87
N SER A 269 -1.27 24.03 -4.85
CA SER A 269 -0.70 24.14 -3.51
C SER A 269 -1.68 23.66 -2.45
N ALA A 270 -1.22 23.50 -1.21
CA ALA A 270 -2.08 23.19 -0.06
C ALA A 270 -3.22 24.22 0.16
N ASN A 271 -3.06 25.45 -0.35
CA ASN A 271 -4.03 26.54 -0.23
C ASN A 271 -4.84 26.78 -1.51
N GLY A 272 -4.87 25.81 -2.43
CA GLY A 272 -5.53 25.92 -3.74
C GLY A 272 -4.54 26.19 -4.87
N ILE A 273 -5.07 26.56 -6.04
CA ILE A 273 -4.26 26.80 -7.23
C ILE A 273 -3.51 28.12 -7.09
N ARG A 274 -2.22 28.08 -7.39
CA ARG A 274 -1.35 29.25 -7.46
C ARG A 274 -0.87 29.45 -8.89
N ARG A 275 -0.46 30.69 -9.17
CA ARG A 275 0.23 31.04 -10.40
C ARG A 275 1.51 31.81 -10.08
N THR A 276 2.52 31.63 -10.92
CA THR A 276 3.76 32.39 -10.83
C THR A 276 4.41 32.50 -12.20
N LYS A 277 5.41 33.37 -12.32
CA LYS A 277 6.17 33.57 -13.54
C LYS A 277 7.54 32.92 -13.44
N ILE A 278 7.88 32.08 -14.41
CA ILE A 278 9.17 31.38 -14.47
C ILE A 278 10.31 32.39 -14.55
N ARG A 279 11.25 32.33 -13.60
CA ARG A 279 12.48 33.13 -13.59
C ARG A 279 13.63 32.41 -14.28
N GLY A 280 13.69 31.09 -14.15
CA GLY A 280 14.70 30.26 -14.81
C GLY A 280 14.24 28.82 -14.98
N LEU A 281 14.61 28.25 -16.12
CA LEU A 281 14.59 26.81 -16.39
C LEU A 281 16.03 26.31 -16.27
N LEU A 282 16.24 25.19 -15.57
CA LEU A 282 17.56 24.73 -15.15
C LEU A 282 17.75 23.25 -15.48
N GLU A 283 18.92 22.90 -16.01
CA GLU A 283 19.41 21.53 -16.10
C GLU A 283 20.70 21.33 -15.30
N PRO A 284 21.01 20.10 -14.85
CA PRO A 284 22.27 19.80 -14.17
C PRO A 284 23.47 20.07 -15.07
N ASN A 285 24.45 20.83 -14.57
CA ASN A 285 25.70 21.03 -15.28
C ASN A 285 26.70 19.92 -14.93
N LEU A 286 27.14 19.17 -15.93
CA LEU A 286 28.06 18.03 -15.77
C LEU A 286 29.54 18.39 -16.02
N GLY A 287 29.84 19.61 -16.49
CA GLY A 287 31.19 20.04 -16.91
C GLY A 287 32.09 20.64 -15.82
N GLY A 288 31.64 20.66 -14.55
CA GLY A 288 32.32 21.34 -13.45
C GLY A 288 32.16 22.87 -13.49
N GLY A 289 31.97 23.50 -12.32
CA GLY A 289 31.67 24.94 -12.21
C GLY A 289 30.33 25.19 -11.49
N GLU A 290 29.49 26.08 -12.03
CA GLU A 290 28.14 26.31 -11.51
C GLU A 290 27.30 25.02 -11.59
N LYS A 291 26.50 24.75 -10.55
CA LYS A 291 25.73 23.51 -10.38
C LYS A 291 24.69 23.28 -11.47
N PHE A 292 24.17 24.34 -12.08
CA PHE A 292 23.11 24.29 -13.07
C PHE A 292 23.41 25.18 -14.28
N THR A 293 22.86 24.79 -15.42
CA THR A 293 22.84 25.59 -16.66
C THR A 293 21.44 26.14 -16.88
N PHE A 294 21.34 27.43 -17.23
CA PHE A 294 20.07 28.08 -17.53
C PHE A 294 19.65 27.82 -18.97
N LEU A 295 18.36 27.51 -19.14
CA LEU A 295 17.71 27.26 -20.42
C LEU A 295 16.71 28.37 -20.72
N ASP A 296 16.63 28.78 -21.99
CA ASP A 296 15.62 29.73 -22.46
C ASP A 296 14.29 29.04 -22.73
N GLU A 297 14.32 27.82 -23.26
CA GLU A 297 13.15 26.98 -23.49
C GLU A 297 13.45 25.49 -23.35
N VAL A 298 12.41 24.70 -23.04
CA VAL A 298 12.46 23.25 -22.94
C VAL A 298 11.22 22.66 -23.59
N ALA A 299 11.43 21.75 -24.55
CA ALA A 299 10.37 20.99 -25.21
C ALA A 299 10.22 19.61 -24.58
N ALA A 300 8.98 19.09 -24.55
CA ALA A 300 8.71 17.75 -24.07
C ALA A 300 9.38 16.65 -24.96
N ALA A 301 9.79 15.50 -24.43
CA ALA A 301 9.82 15.11 -23.02
C ALA A 301 11.15 15.50 -22.39
N ALA A 302 11.10 16.17 -21.23
CA ALA A 302 12.29 16.64 -20.53
C ALA A 302 12.07 16.75 -19.02
N GLY A 303 13.13 16.51 -18.26
CA GLY A 303 13.18 16.85 -16.83
C GLY A 303 13.90 18.16 -16.61
N VAL A 304 13.23 19.13 -15.98
CA VAL A 304 13.74 20.48 -15.76
C VAL A 304 13.54 20.90 -14.32
N LYS A 305 14.47 21.68 -13.77
CA LYS A 305 14.25 22.40 -12.52
C LYS A 305 13.72 23.80 -12.84
N ILE A 306 12.59 24.15 -12.25
CA ILE A 306 11.96 25.46 -12.36
C ILE A 306 12.29 26.29 -11.12
N TYR A 307 12.79 27.49 -11.38
CA TYR A 307 12.98 28.53 -10.38
C TYR A 307 12.00 29.69 -10.66
N ALA A 308 11.21 30.05 -9.65
CA ALA A 308 10.20 31.10 -9.68
C ALA A 308 9.86 31.53 -8.24
N PRO A 309 9.31 32.74 -8.02
CA PRO A 309 8.80 33.13 -6.70
C PRO A 309 7.53 32.36 -6.33
N ASP A 310 7.21 32.32 -5.03
CA ASP A 310 5.95 31.81 -4.47
C ASP A 310 5.64 30.33 -4.77
N LEU A 311 6.68 29.52 -4.98
CA LEU A 311 6.58 28.06 -5.16
C LEU A 311 6.33 27.29 -3.85
N ASP A 312 6.34 27.97 -2.70
CA ASP A 312 6.12 27.37 -1.40
C ASP A 312 4.75 26.71 -1.29
N GLY A 313 4.74 25.48 -0.79
CA GLY A 313 3.53 24.68 -0.62
C GLY A 313 3.01 24.03 -1.90
N ALA A 314 3.76 24.08 -3.01
CA ALA A 314 3.53 23.22 -4.17
C ALA A 314 3.46 21.74 -3.76
N ILE A 315 2.59 20.98 -4.41
CA ILE A 315 2.36 19.58 -4.05
C ILE A 315 3.03 18.65 -5.07
N PRO A 316 3.90 17.71 -4.65
CA PRO A 316 4.40 16.65 -5.52
C PRO A 316 3.26 15.83 -6.15
N GLY A 317 3.42 15.52 -7.43
CA GLY A 317 2.40 14.89 -8.28
C GLY A 317 1.37 15.85 -8.87
N SER A 318 1.39 17.14 -8.51
CA SER A 318 0.45 18.09 -9.10
C SER A 318 0.80 18.43 -10.56
N PRO A 319 -0.22 18.64 -11.42
CA PRO A 319 -0.01 19.18 -12.75
C PRO A 319 0.51 20.61 -12.66
N LEU A 320 1.34 20.95 -13.64
CA LEU A 320 1.88 22.27 -13.85
C LEU A 320 1.71 22.61 -15.33
N GLU A 321 0.99 23.67 -15.62
CA GLU A 321 0.72 24.08 -17.00
C GLU A 321 1.11 25.54 -17.23
N VAL A 322 1.64 25.81 -18.42
CA VAL A 322 1.80 27.17 -18.93
C VAL A 322 0.41 27.75 -19.23
N ILE A 323 0.12 28.91 -18.67
CA ILE A 323 -1.16 29.59 -18.77
C ILE A 323 -1.03 30.95 -19.47
N GLU A 324 -2.11 31.37 -20.12
CA GLU A 324 -2.23 32.72 -20.69
C GLU A 324 -3.32 33.51 -19.96
N ASP A 325 -4.40 32.84 -19.56
CA ASP A 325 -5.51 33.38 -18.79
C ASP A 325 -5.77 32.48 -17.58
N PHE A 326 -5.58 33.03 -16.38
CA PHE A 326 -5.67 32.22 -15.16
C PHE A 326 -7.07 31.65 -14.92
N GLU A 327 -8.14 32.41 -15.17
CA GLU A 327 -9.50 31.92 -14.89
C GLU A 327 -9.89 30.80 -15.86
N ARG A 328 -9.60 30.99 -17.15
CA ARG A 328 -9.90 30.00 -18.19
C ARG A 328 -9.03 28.76 -18.05
N ASP A 329 -7.73 28.94 -17.85
CA ASP A 329 -6.74 27.86 -17.97
C ASP A 329 -6.56 27.08 -16.66
N SER A 330 -6.85 27.67 -15.50
CA SER A 330 -6.77 26.95 -14.22
C SER A 330 -7.96 26.01 -13.96
N ALA A 331 -9.06 26.14 -14.71
CA ALA A 331 -10.26 25.35 -14.50
C ALA A 331 -10.02 23.83 -14.62
N GLU A 332 -9.14 23.40 -15.53
CA GLU A 332 -8.77 21.99 -15.70
C GLU A 332 -7.96 21.48 -14.51
N ILE A 333 -6.96 22.26 -14.07
CA ILE A 333 -6.17 22.00 -12.86
C ILE A 333 -7.09 21.95 -11.63
N GLU A 334 -8.11 22.82 -11.55
CA GLU A 334 -9.05 22.87 -10.41
C GLU A 334 -9.99 21.68 -10.38
N ALA A 335 -10.51 21.29 -11.54
CA ALA A 335 -11.35 20.11 -11.66
C ALA A 335 -10.58 18.84 -11.26
N GLN A 336 -9.32 18.71 -11.70
CA GLN A 336 -8.44 17.63 -11.30
C GLN A 336 -8.24 17.63 -9.77
N PHE A 337 -7.94 18.79 -9.18
CA PHE A 337 -7.71 18.92 -7.73
C PHE A 337 -8.94 18.54 -6.89
N LYS A 338 -10.12 19.11 -7.22
CA LYS A 338 -11.37 18.88 -6.48
C LYS A 338 -11.76 17.41 -6.46
N SER A 339 -11.46 16.69 -7.53
CA SER A 339 -11.79 15.26 -7.62
C SER A 339 -10.95 14.37 -6.69
N VAL A 340 -9.84 14.88 -6.13
CA VAL A 340 -8.88 14.12 -5.31
C VAL A 340 -8.92 14.57 -3.85
N ILE A 341 -8.88 15.88 -3.60
CA ILE A 341 -8.70 16.45 -2.25
C ILE A 341 -10.05 16.71 -1.53
N PHE A 342 -11.18 16.69 -2.26
CA PHE A 342 -12.50 17.02 -1.70
C PHE A 342 -13.51 15.87 -1.78
N GLN A 343 -13.09 14.64 -1.44
CA GLN A 343 -14.06 13.60 -1.07
C GLN A 343 -14.41 13.68 0.41
N LYS A 344 -15.02 14.80 0.83
CA LYS A 344 -15.71 14.84 2.11
C LYS A 344 -17.07 14.19 1.93
N SER A 345 -17.17 12.94 2.38
CA SER A 345 -18.47 12.28 2.49
C SER A 345 -19.11 12.64 3.83
N ASN A 346 -20.42 12.80 3.83
CA ASN A 346 -21.20 12.84 5.07
C ASN A 346 -21.39 11.44 5.67
N GLU A 347 -21.01 10.39 4.94
CA GLU A 347 -21.06 9.00 5.39
C GLU A 347 -19.88 8.67 6.31
N ALA A 348 -20.07 7.65 7.15
CA ALA A 348 -19.00 7.14 8.00
C ALA A 348 -17.88 6.53 7.13
N GLY A 349 -16.63 6.78 7.51
CA GLY A 349 -15.47 6.30 6.76
C GLY A 349 -14.16 6.68 7.43
N VAL A 350 -13.09 6.05 6.96
CA VAL A 350 -11.73 6.30 7.45
C VAL A 350 -11.24 7.68 7.01
N VAL A 351 -10.32 8.27 7.77
CA VAL A 351 -9.62 9.50 7.39
C VAL A 351 -8.25 9.13 6.82
N LEU A 352 -7.91 9.64 5.64
CA LEU A 352 -6.67 9.34 4.94
C LEU A 352 -5.78 10.58 4.80
N ARG A 353 -4.49 10.43 5.11
CA ARG A 353 -3.46 11.44 4.89
C ARG A 353 -2.25 10.85 4.17
N ALA A 354 -1.70 11.55 3.19
CA ALA A 354 -0.51 11.09 2.45
C ALA A 354 0.43 12.25 2.07
N GLU A 355 1.66 11.93 1.69
CA GLU A 355 2.68 12.94 1.34
C GLU A 355 2.41 13.69 0.03
N SER A 356 1.70 13.06 -0.90
CA SER A 356 1.54 13.54 -2.27
C SER A 356 0.14 13.26 -2.83
N LEU A 357 -0.22 13.96 -3.91
CA LEU A 357 -1.52 13.80 -4.55
C LEU A 357 -1.72 12.38 -5.09
N GLY A 358 -0.72 11.85 -5.81
CA GLY A 358 -0.79 10.51 -6.38
C GLY A 358 -0.97 9.42 -5.31
N SER A 359 -0.33 9.57 -4.15
CA SER A 359 -0.48 8.63 -3.04
C SER A 359 -1.90 8.61 -2.49
N VAL A 360 -2.52 9.79 -2.34
CA VAL A 360 -3.93 9.90 -1.95
C VAL A 360 -4.83 9.17 -2.96
N GLU A 361 -4.64 9.41 -4.26
CA GLU A 361 -5.46 8.78 -5.31
C GLU A 361 -5.34 7.25 -5.33
N ALA A 362 -4.12 6.74 -5.28
CA ALA A 362 -3.88 5.30 -5.29
C ALA A 362 -4.51 4.62 -4.08
N LEU A 363 -4.34 5.20 -2.89
CA LEU A 363 -4.94 4.69 -1.66
C LEU A 363 -6.46 4.79 -1.67
N LEU A 364 -7.04 5.89 -2.15
CA LEU A 364 -8.50 6.01 -2.30
C LEU A 364 -9.07 4.88 -3.16
N ARG A 365 -8.42 4.56 -4.28
CA ARG A 365 -8.85 3.46 -5.16
C ARG A 365 -8.67 2.09 -4.52
N LEU A 366 -7.56 1.85 -3.83
CA LEU A 366 -7.32 0.59 -3.13
C LEU A 366 -8.30 0.36 -1.97
N LEU A 367 -8.59 1.41 -1.18
CA LEU A 367 -9.57 1.35 -0.11
C LEU A 367 -10.97 1.09 -0.68
N LYS A 368 -11.33 1.74 -1.79
CA LYS A 368 -12.59 1.48 -2.51
C LYS A 368 -12.69 0.04 -3.00
N ASP A 369 -11.65 -0.49 -3.65
CA ASP A 369 -11.60 -1.88 -4.13
C ASP A 369 -11.64 -2.89 -2.96
N ALA A 370 -11.13 -2.50 -1.79
CA ALA A 370 -11.22 -3.26 -0.56
C ALA A 370 -12.57 -3.11 0.18
N GLY A 371 -13.50 -2.28 -0.32
CA GLY A 371 -14.78 -2.01 0.31
C GLY A 371 -14.69 -1.17 1.58
N ILE A 372 -13.62 -0.38 1.74
CA ILE A 372 -13.37 0.47 2.90
C ILE A 372 -13.82 1.91 2.54
N PRO A 373 -14.88 2.43 3.17
CA PRO A 373 -15.35 3.78 2.89
C PRO A 373 -14.37 4.82 3.44
N VAL A 374 -14.12 5.86 2.66
CA VAL A 374 -13.25 6.99 3.03
C VAL A 374 -14.11 8.22 3.22
N LYS A 375 -13.97 8.84 4.40
CA LYS A 375 -14.72 10.03 4.78
C LYS A 375 -14.03 11.31 4.35
N ASP A 376 -12.71 11.35 4.50
CA ASP A 376 -11.89 12.52 4.22
C ASP A 376 -10.49 12.08 3.80
N ALA A 377 -9.93 12.71 2.77
CA ALA A 377 -8.63 12.36 2.21
C ALA A 377 -7.90 13.62 1.75
N ALA A 378 -6.66 13.80 2.19
CA ALA A 378 -5.90 15.01 1.87
C ALA A 378 -4.39 14.77 1.94
N VAL A 379 -3.64 15.66 1.30
CA VAL A 379 -2.18 15.70 1.39
C VAL A 379 -1.75 16.42 2.67
N GLY A 380 -0.73 15.89 3.34
CA GLY A 380 -0.10 16.48 4.52
C GLY A 380 -0.03 15.55 5.72
N ASN A 381 0.65 16.03 6.77
CA ASN A 381 0.82 15.28 8.02
C ASN A 381 -0.51 15.07 8.76
N ILE A 382 -0.55 14.04 9.62
CA ILE A 382 -1.71 13.77 10.47
C ILE A 382 -1.73 14.78 11.62
N THR A 383 -2.81 15.55 11.69
CA THR A 383 -3.07 16.62 12.66
C THR A 383 -4.15 16.25 13.66
N ARG A 384 -4.31 17.06 14.72
CA ARG A 384 -5.41 16.90 15.68
C ARG A 384 -6.79 16.89 15.00
N LYS A 385 -6.99 17.71 13.97
CA LYS A 385 -8.26 17.82 13.24
C LYS A 385 -8.64 16.51 12.55
N ASP A 386 -7.66 15.74 12.11
CA ASP A 386 -7.87 14.48 11.40
C ASP A 386 -8.39 13.39 12.35
N VAL A 387 -7.82 13.35 13.56
CA VAL A 387 -8.29 12.47 14.64
C VAL A 387 -9.71 12.84 15.08
N MET A 388 -10.00 14.14 15.21
CA MET A 388 -11.36 14.60 15.49
C MET A 388 -12.33 14.25 14.36
N ALA A 389 -11.91 14.35 13.10
CA ALA A 389 -12.75 13.95 11.97
C ALA A 389 -13.05 12.44 11.98
N ALA A 390 -12.07 11.61 12.36
CA ALA A 390 -12.22 10.16 12.47
C ALA A 390 -13.07 9.72 13.68
N SER A 391 -13.16 10.53 14.74
CA SER A 391 -13.98 10.20 15.92
C SER A 391 -15.49 10.36 15.68
N VAL A 392 -15.86 11.18 14.69
CA VAL A 392 -17.25 11.47 14.31
C VAL A 392 -17.84 10.31 13.48
N GLY A 393 -18.68 9.50 14.14
CA GLY A 393 -19.44 8.37 13.60
C GLY A 393 -20.16 7.61 14.74
N GLY A 394 -21.23 6.86 14.42
CA GLY A 394 -22.00 6.09 15.42
C GLY A 394 -21.17 5.01 16.12
N GLU A 395 -21.65 4.46 17.23
CA GLU A 395 -20.99 3.33 17.94
C GLU A 395 -20.90 2.06 17.07
N GLU A 396 -21.82 1.91 16.10
CA GLU A 396 -21.89 0.76 15.18
C GLU A 396 -20.73 0.73 14.16
N ASP A 397 -20.06 1.87 13.92
CA ASP A 397 -18.99 2.03 12.92
C ASP A 397 -17.59 2.08 13.54
N ARG A 398 -17.36 1.41 14.67
CA ARG A 398 -16.08 1.44 15.38
C ARG A 398 -14.87 1.08 14.51
N PHE A 399 -15.05 0.24 13.48
CA PHE A 399 -14.01 -0.15 12.53
C PHE A 399 -13.67 0.93 11.48
N LEU A 400 -14.43 2.02 11.44
CA LEU A 400 -14.19 3.18 10.58
C LEU A 400 -13.56 4.34 11.36
N LYS A 401 -13.51 4.24 12.71
CA LYS A 401 -12.87 5.21 13.61
C LYS A 401 -11.35 5.05 13.62
N VAL A 402 -10.73 5.33 12.48
CA VAL A 402 -9.28 5.19 12.26
C VAL A 402 -8.77 6.29 11.33
N VAL A 403 -7.54 6.74 11.59
CA VAL A 403 -6.77 7.57 10.68
C VAL A 403 -5.71 6.70 9.99
N LEU A 404 -5.65 6.76 8.66
CA LEU A 404 -4.67 6.10 7.82
C LEU A 404 -3.64 7.12 7.32
N GLY A 405 -2.35 6.86 7.53
CA GLY A 405 -1.25 7.72 7.10
C GLY A 405 -0.29 7.03 6.14
N PHE A 406 -0.02 7.62 4.98
CA PHE A 406 0.97 7.11 4.04
C PHE A 406 2.16 8.06 3.87
N ASN A 407 3.35 7.61 4.26
CA ASN A 407 4.60 8.38 4.24
C ASN A 407 4.48 9.78 4.88
N VAL A 408 3.71 9.89 5.96
CA VAL A 408 3.44 11.16 6.67
C VAL A 408 3.82 11.04 8.13
N LYS A 409 4.13 12.20 8.73
CA LYS A 409 4.33 12.29 10.18
C LYS A 409 2.99 12.43 10.89
N VAL A 410 2.93 11.90 12.10
CA VAL A 410 1.85 12.17 13.05
C VAL A 410 2.34 13.26 14.00
N LEU A 411 1.64 14.40 14.05
CA LEU A 411 1.99 15.50 14.94
C LEU A 411 1.66 15.14 16.40
N ASP A 412 2.38 15.72 17.35
CA ASP A 412 2.23 15.39 18.79
C ASP A 412 0.80 15.60 19.30
N GLU A 413 0.17 16.71 18.89
CA GLU A 413 -1.24 17.01 19.19
C GLU A 413 -2.23 15.95 18.68
N ALA A 414 -1.89 15.24 17.59
CA ALA A 414 -2.70 14.17 17.05
C ALA A 414 -2.57 12.90 17.90
N TRP A 415 -1.36 12.60 18.40
CA TRP A 415 -1.15 11.48 19.33
C TRP A 415 -1.90 11.67 20.64
N GLU A 416 -1.89 12.88 21.20
CA GLU A 416 -2.63 13.21 22.41
C GLU A 416 -4.14 13.02 22.24
N GLU A 417 -4.69 13.57 21.16
CA GLU A 417 -6.12 13.44 20.84
C GLU A 417 -6.51 11.97 20.56
N SER A 418 -5.66 11.20 19.86
CA SER A 418 -5.90 9.79 19.55
C SER A 418 -6.03 8.94 20.81
N ARG A 419 -5.17 9.18 21.81
CA ARG A 419 -5.24 8.51 23.12
C ARG A 419 -6.48 8.91 23.90
N GLY A 420 -6.83 10.20 23.90
CA GLY A 420 -8.01 10.72 24.60
C GLY A 420 -9.33 10.20 24.02
N ALA A 421 -9.43 10.14 22.70
CA ALA A 421 -10.63 9.72 21.97
C ALA A 421 -10.67 8.21 21.64
N ASN A 422 -9.61 7.45 22.00
CA ASN A 422 -9.45 6.02 21.67
C ASN A 422 -9.59 5.73 20.16
N ILE A 423 -8.97 6.57 19.34
CA ILE A 423 -8.97 6.48 17.87
C ILE A 423 -7.65 5.88 17.41
N GLN A 424 -7.72 4.82 16.61
CA GLN A 424 -6.52 4.19 16.08
C GLN A 424 -5.89 5.08 15.00
N ILE A 425 -4.55 5.19 15.02
CA ILE A 425 -3.77 5.72 13.90
C ILE A 425 -2.95 4.56 13.34
N ILE A 426 -3.10 4.30 12.04
CA ILE A 426 -2.31 3.30 11.30
C ILE A 426 -1.55 4.06 10.24
N TYR A 427 -0.24 3.89 10.17
CA TYR A 427 0.57 4.57 9.17
C TYR A 427 1.69 3.68 8.66
N SER A 428 2.04 3.85 7.38
CA SER A 428 3.07 3.05 6.71
C SER A 428 3.70 3.85 5.57
N ASP A 429 4.92 3.47 5.20
CA ASP A 429 5.66 3.86 4.01
C ASP A 429 5.37 2.93 2.80
N ILE A 430 4.51 1.91 2.95
CA ILE A 430 4.15 0.96 1.89
C ILE A 430 2.63 0.96 1.69
N ILE A 431 2.18 1.26 0.47
CA ILE A 431 0.77 1.50 0.13
C ILE A 431 -0.10 0.29 0.49
N TYR A 432 0.30 -0.91 0.05
CA TYR A 432 -0.48 -2.13 0.31
C TYR A 432 -0.42 -2.58 1.76
N ARG A 433 0.70 -2.33 2.45
CA ARG A 433 0.84 -2.64 3.87
C ARG A 433 -0.16 -1.84 4.70
N LEU A 434 -0.42 -0.58 4.36
CA LEU A 434 -1.41 0.23 5.06
C LEU A 434 -2.82 -0.40 5.04
N VAL A 435 -3.21 -1.00 3.92
CA VAL A 435 -4.50 -1.69 3.77
C VAL A 435 -4.51 -3.01 4.53
N ASP A 436 -3.41 -3.76 4.49
CA ASP A 436 -3.28 -5.03 5.21
C ASP A 436 -3.26 -4.80 6.73
N ASP A 437 -2.50 -3.81 7.22
CA ASP A 437 -2.44 -3.41 8.63
C ASP A 437 -3.82 -2.96 9.14
N TYR A 438 -4.60 -2.25 8.31
CA TYR A 438 -5.99 -1.93 8.63
C TYR A 438 -6.85 -3.20 8.79
N ARG A 439 -6.74 -4.16 7.86
CA ARG A 439 -7.52 -5.41 7.93
C ARG A 439 -7.15 -6.24 9.16
N ASP A 440 -5.87 -6.30 9.49
CA ASP A 440 -5.37 -7.00 10.67
C ASP A 440 -5.86 -6.33 11.95
N TRP A 441 -5.83 -5.00 12.01
CA TRP A 441 -6.42 -4.25 13.12
C TRP A 441 -7.92 -4.53 13.27
N VAL A 442 -8.70 -4.47 12.18
CA VAL A 442 -10.15 -4.79 12.22
C VAL A 442 -10.40 -6.21 12.71
N LYS A 443 -9.60 -7.19 12.26
CA LYS A 443 -9.71 -8.58 12.70
C LYS A 443 -9.45 -8.70 14.20
N ASN A 444 -8.36 -8.12 14.68
CA ASN A 444 -7.97 -8.16 16.09
C ASN A 444 -9.01 -7.45 16.97
N GLU A 445 -9.56 -6.32 16.52
CA GLU A 445 -10.59 -5.59 17.24
C GLU A 445 -11.90 -6.38 17.33
N LYS A 446 -12.29 -7.08 16.26
CA LYS A 446 -13.43 -8.01 16.28
C LYS A 446 -13.22 -9.14 17.29
N GLU A 447 -12.01 -9.69 17.37
CA GLU A 447 -11.67 -10.73 18.34
C GLU A 447 -11.71 -10.20 19.78
N ARG A 448 -11.21 -8.97 20.02
CA ARG A 448 -11.29 -8.31 21.32
C ARG A 448 -12.72 -8.10 21.77
N ILE A 449 -13.57 -7.54 20.90
CA ILE A 449 -15.00 -7.33 21.18
C ILE A 449 -15.70 -8.66 21.49
N LYS A 450 -15.38 -9.72 20.74
CA LYS A 450 -15.90 -11.07 21.02
C LYS A 450 -15.49 -11.54 22.41
N LYS A 451 -14.20 -11.43 22.78
CA LYS A 451 -13.69 -11.84 24.09
C LYS A 451 -14.34 -11.04 25.23
N GLU A 452 -14.40 -9.71 25.14
CA GLU A 452 -15.03 -8.85 26.14
C GLU A 452 -16.53 -9.18 26.33
N ALA A 453 -17.24 -9.44 25.23
CA ALA A 453 -18.65 -9.84 25.29
C ALA A 453 -18.83 -11.19 26.00
N ILE A 454 -17.91 -12.14 25.78
CA ILE A 454 -17.93 -13.48 26.42
C ILE A 454 -17.61 -13.38 27.92
N GLU A 455 -16.61 -12.57 28.30
CA GLU A 455 -16.25 -12.38 29.71
C GLU A 455 -17.41 -11.78 30.52
N LYS A 456 -18.20 -10.91 29.90
CA LYS A 456 -19.40 -10.30 30.50
C LYS A 456 -20.65 -11.20 30.44
N THR A 457 -20.57 -12.39 29.89
CA THR A 457 -21.71 -13.31 29.76
C THR A 457 -21.58 -14.44 30.79
N THR A 458 -22.68 -14.77 31.46
CA THR A 458 -22.72 -15.90 32.40
C THR A 458 -22.54 -17.22 31.65
N TRP A 459 -21.53 -18.01 32.03
CA TRP A 459 -21.28 -19.34 31.47
C TRP A 459 -22.19 -20.41 32.10
N PRO A 460 -22.52 -21.49 31.37
CA PRO A 460 -23.29 -22.60 31.93
C PRO A 460 -22.50 -23.28 33.05
N GLY A 461 -23.12 -23.44 34.20
CA GLY A 461 -22.52 -24.06 35.38
C GLY A 461 -23.55 -24.84 36.17
N ARG A 462 -23.13 -25.99 36.71
CA ARG A 462 -23.95 -26.86 37.55
C ARG A 462 -23.14 -27.27 38.76
N ILE A 463 -23.63 -26.96 39.95
CA ILE A 463 -22.96 -27.25 41.22
C ILE A 463 -23.86 -28.10 42.10
N LYS A 464 -23.26 -28.91 42.98
CA LYS A 464 -23.97 -29.67 44.01
C LYS A 464 -23.50 -29.25 45.39
N ILE A 465 -24.44 -28.96 46.29
CA ILE A 465 -24.15 -28.63 47.68
C ILE A 465 -23.69 -29.90 48.42
N LEU A 466 -22.53 -29.84 49.05
CA LEU A 466 -21.92 -30.96 49.76
C LEU A 466 -22.52 -31.17 51.15
N ASP A 467 -22.69 -32.43 51.52
CA ASP A 467 -23.18 -32.83 52.84
C ASP A 467 -22.11 -32.69 53.92
N GLY A 468 -22.49 -32.15 55.08
CA GLY A 468 -21.57 -31.84 56.18
C GLY A 468 -20.71 -30.58 55.99
N TYR A 469 -20.83 -29.86 54.87
CA TYR A 469 -20.00 -28.69 54.54
C TYR A 469 -20.80 -27.37 54.53
N VAL A 470 -21.77 -27.20 55.42
CA VAL A 470 -22.45 -25.91 55.63
C VAL A 470 -21.75 -25.15 56.76
N PHE A 471 -20.99 -24.11 56.42
CA PHE A 471 -20.22 -23.31 57.37
C PHE A 471 -21.02 -22.13 57.92
N ARG A 472 -21.95 -21.59 57.13
CA ARG A 472 -22.88 -20.52 57.52
C ARG A 472 -24.19 -20.69 56.76
N ALA A 473 -25.31 -20.70 57.48
CA ALA A 473 -26.61 -21.00 56.88
C ALA A 473 -27.22 -19.83 56.06
N SER A 474 -26.89 -18.56 56.37
CA SER A 474 -27.35 -17.38 55.62
C SER A 474 -26.56 -16.11 55.94
N LYS A 475 -26.75 -15.06 55.12
CA LYS A 475 -26.22 -13.68 55.27
C LYS A 475 -24.69 -13.53 55.46
N PRO A 476 -23.88 -13.75 54.41
CA PRO A 476 -24.12 -14.64 53.27
C PRO A 476 -24.07 -16.10 53.71
N ALA A 477 -24.76 -17.01 53.01
CA ALA A 477 -24.55 -18.43 53.25
C ALA A 477 -23.14 -18.82 52.79
N ILE A 478 -22.46 -19.68 53.54
CA ILE A 478 -21.14 -20.20 53.19
C ILE A 478 -21.20 -21.72 53.24
N PHE A 479 -20.96 -22.38 52.12
CA PHE A 479 -21.10 -23.82 52.01
C PHE A 479 -20.18 -24.42 50.95
N GLY A 480 -19.80 -25.68 51.17
CA GLY A 480 -19.01 -26.47 50.24
C GLY A 480 -19.87 -26.94 49.06
N VAL A 481 -19.30 -26.89 47.86
CA VAL A 481 -19.92 -27.39 46.65
C VAL A 481 -18.92 -28.20 45.83
N THR A 482 -19.44 -29.07 44.97
CA THR A 482 -18.69 -29.64 43.83
C THR A 482 -19.27 -29.07 42.53
N VAL A 483 -18.41 -28.60 41.63
CA VAL A 483 -18.82 -28.22 40.27
C VAL A 483 -18.99 -29.49 39.46
N LEU A 484 -20.23 -29.85 39.14
CA LEU A 484 -20.56 -31.06 38.38
C LEU A 484 -20.30 -30.92 36.89
N ALA A 485 -20.53 -29.72 36.33
CA ALA A 485 -20.33 -29.45 34.92
C ALA A 485 -20.24 -27.93 34.67
N GLY A 486 -19.52 -27.57 33.61
CA GLY A 486 -19.30 -26.17 33.25
C GLY A 486 -18.49 -25.42 34.30
N ARG A 487 -18.88 -24.18 34.59
CA ARG A 487 -18.08 -23.27 35.43
C ARG A 487 -18.93 -22.27 36.19
N VAL A 488 -18.38 -21.81 37.31
CA VAL A 488 -18.97 -20.78 38.17
C VAL A 488 -17.95 -19.70 38.47
N ARG A 489 -18.41 -18.45 38.53
CA ARG A 489 -17.59 -17.28 38.84
C ARG A 489 -18.23 -16.45 39.94
N LYS A 490 -17.42 -15.60 40.55
CA LYS A 490 -17.91 -14.50 41.37
C LYS A 490 -18.90 -13.62 40.58
N GLY A 491 -19.98 -13.21 41.24
CA GLY A 491 -21.07 -12.43 40.66
C GLY A 491 -22.13 -13.26 39.92
N TYR A 492 -21.93 -14.56 39.74
CA TYR A 492 -22.94 -15.39 39.07
C TYR A 492 -24.14 -15.60 39.98
N ARG A 493 -25.33 -15.41 39.40
CA ARG A 493 -26.59 -15.78 40.04
C ARG A 493 -26.81 -17.28 39.89
N LEU A 494 -27.35 -17.90 40.93
CA LEU A 494 -27.66 -19.31 40.97
C LEU A 494 -29.17 -19.51 40.96
N MET A 495 -29.63 -20.57 40.31
CA MET A 495 -31.03 -20.99 40.28
C MET A 495 -31.19 -22.46 40.67
N ASN A 496 -32.38 -22.80 41.16
CA ASN A 496 -32.77 -24.18 41.42
C ASN A 496 -33.25 -24.88 40.12
N SER A 497 -33.63 -26.16 40.21
CA SER A 497 -34.13 -26.95 39.08
C SER A 497 -35.48 -26.45 38.52
N ALA A 498 -36.21 -25.62 39.26
CA ALA A 498 -37.44 -24.95 38.81
C ALA A 498 -37.19 -23.63 38.08
N GLY A 499 -35.92 -23.22 37.92
CA GLY A 499 -35.54 -21.97 37.25
C GLY A 499 -35.62 -20.73 38.15
N GLU A 500 -35.91 -20.89 39.44
CA GLU A 500 -36.02 -19.77 40.38
C GLU A 500 -34.64 -19.38 40.90
N VAL A 501 -34.33 -18.08 40.92
CA VAL A 501 -33.05 -17.58 41.44
C VAL A 501 -33.00 -17.73 42.96
N VAL A 502 -31.98 -18.43 43.45
CA VAL A 502 -31.79 -18.71 44.90
C VAL A 502 -30.76 -17.80 45.55
N GLY A 503 -29.84 -17.21 44.78
CA GLY A 503 -28.82 -16.30 45.30
C GLY A 503 -27.77 -15.87 44.28
N GLU A 504 -26.77 -15.12 44.75
CA GLU A 504 -25.64 -14.62 43.95
C GLU A 504 -24.31 -14.93 44.64
N ILE A 505 -23.34 -15.44 43.88
CA ILE A 505 -22.02 -15.79 44.37
C ILE A 505 -21.23 -14.52 44.70
N ARG A 506 -20.93 -14.32 45.99
CA ARG A 506 -20.11 -13.19 46.46
C ARG A 506 -18.62 -13.50 46.42
N GLU A 507 -18.24 -14.72 46.77
CA GLU A 507 -16.84 -15.15 46.84
C GLU A 507 -16.72 -16.66 46.64
N ILE A 508 -15.64 -17.08 45.99
CA ILE A 508 -15.26 -18.48 45.80
C ILE A 508 -13.90 -18.70 46.45
N GLN A 509 -13.78 -19.78 47.24
CA GLN A 509 -12.53 -20.18 47.88
C GLN A 509 -12.20 -21.65 47.61
N LYS A 510 -11.00 -21.91 47.11
CA LYS A 510 -10.43 -23.26 46.95
C LYS A 510 -9.15 -23.34 47.77
N GLU A 511 -9.04 -24.35 48.63
CA GLU A 511 -7.86 -24.53 49.50
C GLU A 511 -7.44 -23.29 50.32
N LYS A 512 -8.43 -22.48 50.76
CA LYS A 512 -8.27 -21.20 51.48
C LYS A 512 -7.75 -20.03 50.64
N GLU A 513 -7.56 -20.20 49.34
CA GLU A 513 -7.26 -19.12 48.40
C GLU A 513 -8.52 -18.61 47.71
N LYS A 514 -8.63 -17.29 47.55
CA LYS A 514 -9.71 -16.67 46.80
C LYS A 514 -9.44 -16.79 45.31
N ILE A 515 -10.40 -17.33 44.57
CA ILE A 515 -10.31 -17.50 43.11
C ILE A 515 -11.52 -16.83 42.42
N GLU A 516 -11.34 -16.44 41.16
CA GLU A 516 -12.39 -15.77 40.38
C GLU A 516 -13.32 -16.75 39.64
N GLU A 517 -12.81 -17.92 39.26
CA GLU A 517 -13.54 -18.96 38.53
C GLU A 517 -13.20 -20.36 39.08
N ALA A 518 -14.19 -21.26 39.07
CA ALA A 518 -13.99 -22.69 39.27
C ALA A 518 -14.68 -23.51 38.16
N GLY A 519 -14.07 -24.62 37.76
CA GLY A 519 -14.51 -25.49 36.67
C GLY A 519 -14.97 -26.88 37.14
N ALA A 520 -15.51 -27.66 36.21
CA ALA A 520 -16.00 -29.02 36.49
C ALA A 520 -14.95 -29.90 37.20
N GLY A 521 -15.39 -30.61 38.24
CA GLY A 521 -14.56 -31.44 39.11
C GLY A 521 -14.02 -30.72 40.35
N ASP A 522 -14.04 -29.38 40.37
CA ASP A 522 -13.56 -28.62 41.53
C ASP A 522 -14.48 -28.78 42.75
N GLN A 523 -13.88 -28.93 43.93
CA GLN A 523 -14.54 -28.82 45.23
C GLN A 523 -14.05 -27.56 45.94
N LEU A 524 -14.99 -26.73 46.39
CA LEU A 524 -14.71 -25.38 46.86
C LEU A 524 -15.79 -24.88 47.82
N ALA A 525 -15.47 -23.88 48.62
CA ALA A 525 -16.44 -23.16 49.43
C ALA A 525 -16.95 -21.92 48.66
N ILE A 526 -18.26 -21.74 48.62
CA ILE A 526 -18.89 -20.55 48.05
C ILE A 526 -19.54 -19.73 49.17
N SER A 527 -19.30 -18.42 49.16
CA SER A 527 -20.09 -17.42 49.88
C SER A 527 -21.16 -16.88 48.94
N CYS A 528 -22.44 -17.02 49.30
CA CYS A 528 -23.58 -16.68 48.44
C CYS A 528 -24.59 -15.81 49.19
N ASP A 529 -24.89 -14.63 48.63
CA ASP A 529 -25.96 -13.75 49.10
C ASP A 529 -27.32 -14.28 48.61
N GLY A 530 -28.36 -14.15 49.44
CA GLY A 530 -29.72 -14.62 49.12
C GLY A 530 -30.02 -16.09 49.45
N VAL A 531 -29.00 -16.95 49.52
CA VAL A 531 -29.16 -18.35 49.94
C VAL A 531 -29.42 -18.45 51.45
N MET A 532 -30.39 -19.28 51.82
CA MET A 532 -30.78 -19.68 53.17
C MET A 532 -30.91 -21.21 53.21
N MET A 533 -29.93 -21.87 53.83
CA MET A 533 -29.90 -23.32 53.97
C MET A 533 -31.10 -23.84 54.76
N GLY A 534 -31.78 -24.86 54.24
CA GLY A 534 -33.03 -25.40 54.79
C GLY A 534 -34.29 -24.64 54.37
N LYS A 535 -34.18 -23.60 53.54
CA LYS A 535 -35.31 -22.81 53.05
C LYS A 535 -35.39 -22.78 51.53
N ASN A 536 -34.46 -22.10 50.87
CA ASN A 536 -34.42 -21.96 49.40
C ASN A 536 -33.25 -22.73 48.76
N ALA A 537 -32.43 -23.40 49.56
CA ALA A 537 -31.47 -24.40 49.14
C ALA A 537 -31.26 -25.40 50.28
N ASN A 538 -31.02 -26.67 49.94
CA ASN A 538 -30.75 -27.75 50.88
C ASN A 538 -29.43 -28.45 50.55
N VAL A 539 -28.91 -29.17 51.54
CA VAL A 539 -27.79 -30.08 51.35
C VAL A 539 -28.14 -31.13 50.30
N GLY A 540 -27.23 -31.37 49.35
CA GLY A 540 -27.44 -32.29 48.25
C GLY A 540 -28.14 -31.69 47.02
N ASP A 541 -28.72 -30.48 47.14
CA ASP A 541 -29.36 -29.81 46.01
C ASP A 541 -28.36 -29.52 44.89
N VAL A 542 -28.87 -29.58 43.67
CA VAL A 542 -28.14 -29.19 42.46
C VAL A 542 -28.62 -27.82 42.01
N LEU A 543 -27.70 -26.86 41.97
CA LEU A 543 -27.95 -25.50 41.51
C LEU A 543 -27.28 -25.26 40.15
N TYR A 544 -27.86 -24.34 39.39
CA TYR A 544 -27.42 -23.99 38.04
C TYR A 544 -27.08 -22.51 37.98
N THR A 545 -26.20 -22.10 37.08
CA THR A 545 -26.02 -20.67 36.80
C THR A 545 -27.27 -20.12 36.11
N TYR A 546 -27.77 -19.00 36.63
CA TYR A 546 -28.90 -18.29 36.05
C TYR A 546 -28.41 -17.41 34.89
N MET A 547 -29.12 -17.46 33.76
CA MET A 547 -28.85 -16.62 32.59
C MET A 547 -30.07 -15.78 32.26
N THR A 548 -29.85 -14.52 31.92
CA THR A 548 -30.89 -13.67 31.35
C THR A 548 -31.24 -14.09 29.92
N LEU A 549 -32.40 -13.69 29.41
CA LEU A 549 -32.79 -13.97 28.02
C LEU A 549 -31.78 -13.43 27.00
N ASP A 550 -31.17 -12.27 27.28
CA ASP A 550 -30.13 -11.70 26.42
C ASP A 550 -28.85 -12.55 26.42
N GLU A 551 -28.44 -13.09 27.57
CA GLU A 551 -27.31 -14.02 27.65
C GLU A 551 -27.60 -15.35 26.95
N ILE A 552 -28.83 -15.87 27.06
CA ILE A 552 -29.25 -17.06 26.30
C ILE A 552 -29.13 -16.81 24.80
N ARG A 553 -29.69 -15.71 24.28
CA ARG A 553 -29.58 -15.34 22.86
C ARG A 553 -28.13 -15.18 22.41
N ARG A 554 -27.27 -14.61 23.26
CA ARG A 554 -25.83 -14.49 22.99
C ARG A 554 -25.12 -15.84 22.89
N TRP A 555 -25.51 -16.82 23.70
CA TRP A 555 -24.94 -18.17 23.65
C TRP A 555 -25.46 -18.99 22.46
N GLU A 556 -26.72 -18.83 22.06
CA GLU A 556 -27.29 -19.52 20.90
C GLU A 556 -26.52 -19.21 19.61
N THR A 557 -26.06 -17.96 19.46
CA THR A 557 -25.24 -17.52 18.33
C THR A 557 -23.75 -17.91 18.46
N ARG A 558 -23.35 -18.53 19.58
CA ARG A 558 -21.94 -18.81 19.93
C ARG A 558 -21.69 -20.21 20.50
N LEU A 559 -22.57 -21.18 20.22
CA LEU A 559 -22.47 -22.55 20.74
C LEU A 559 -21.12 -23.24 20.44
N THR A 560 -20.43 -22.85 19.37
CA THR A 560 -19.11 -23.39 19.00
C THR A 560 -18.02 -23.10 20.03
N MET A 561 -18.24 -22.16 20.96
CA MET A 561 -17.31 -21.82 22.03
C MET A 561 -17.50 -22.65 23.31
N LEU A 562 -18.60 -23.42 23.40
CA LEU A 562 -18.86 -24.37 24.46
C LEU A 562 -18.31 -25.74 24.06
N ASN A 563 -17.76 -26.50 25.00
CA ASN A 563 -17.51 -27.94 24.78
C ASN A 563 -18.83 -28.74 24.77
N GLU A 564 -18.81 -30.02 24.40
CA GLU A 564 -20.04 -30.82 24.26
C GLU A 564 -20.84 -30.93 25.57
N ASP A 565 -20.17 -31.03 26.73
CA ASP A 565 -20.81 -31.09 28.04
C ASP A 565 -21.44 -29.74 28.42
N GLU A 566 -20.76 -28.63 28.13
CA GLU A 566 -21.25 -27.27 28.33
C GLU A 566 -22.44 -26.96 27.39
N LYS A 567 -22.44 -27.45 26.15
CA LYS A 567 -23.58 -27.34 25.23
C LYS A 567 -24.81 -28.07 25.77
N ALA A 568 -24.62 -29.30 26.23
CA ALA A 568 -25.69 -30.09 26.82
C ALA A 568 -26.26 -29.41 28.08
N LEU A 569 -25.38 -28.86 28.92
CA LEU A 569 -25.76 -28.10 30.10
C LEU A 569 -26.48 -26.79 29.76
N PHE A 570 -25.99 -26.04 28.77
CA PHE A 570 -26.66 -24.83 28.27
C PHE A 570 -28.07 -25.15 27.76
N ALA A 571 -28.24 -26.21 26.96
CA ALA A 571 -29.55 -26.65 26.49
C ALA A 571 -30.48 -27.09 27.65
N GLN A 572 -29.93 -27.60 28.75
CA GLN A 572 -30.67 -27.90 29.97
C GLN A 572 -31.12 -26.61 30.67
N ILE A 573 -30.20 -25.67 30.92
CA ILE A 573 -30.45 -24.37 31.56
C ILE A 573 -31.50 -23.58 30.77
N ARG A 574 -31.37 -23.52 29.44
CA ARG A 574 -32.35 -22.88 28.56
C ARG A 574 -33.74 -23.49 28.73
N ARG A 575 -33.86 -24.82 28.76
CA ARG A 575 -35.16 -25.49 28.95
C ARG A 575 -35.78 -25.15 30.30
N MET A 576 -34.99 -25.14 31.37
CA MET A 576 -35.46 -24.72 32.71
C MET A 576 -36.03 -23.30 32.67
N LEU A 577 -35.31 -22.37 32.06
CA LEU A 577 -35.71 -20.97 32.00
C LEU A 577 -36.88 -20.70 31.05
N THR A 578 -37.07 -21.52 30.00
CA THR A 578 -38.19 -21.38 29.05
C THR A 578 -39.50 -21.93 29.60
N ILE A 579 -39.47 -22.82 30.59
CA ILE A 579 -40.66 -23.37 31.25
C ILE A 579 -41.18 -22.43 32.36
N SER A 580 -40.34 -21.52 32.85
CA SER A 580 -40.65 -20.58 33.95
C SER A 580 -41.15 -19.20 33.47
N PHE A 581 -41.22 -18.95 32.17
CA PHE A 581 -41.93 -17.84 31.52
C PHE A 581 -43.24 -18.35 30.92
#